data_AF-A0A2G6EB51-F1
#
_entry.id   AF-A0A2G6EB51-F1
#
_cell.length_a   1.000
_cell.length_b   1.000
_cell.length_c   1.000
_cell.angle_alpha   90.00
_cell.angle_beta   90.00
_cell.angle_gamma   90.00
#
_symmetry.space_group_name_H-M   'P 1'
#
loop_
_entity.id
_entity.type
_entity.pdbx_description
1 polymer ?
#
loop_
_entity_poly.entity_id
_entity_poly.type
_entity_poly.pdbx_seq_one_letter_code
_entity_poly.pdbx_strand_id
1 'polypeptide(L)'
;MKKIILLAAILLITSCSKDEKTKNYSSKVKITKSIENIAKKTGPLVKLKYKFAKGKKFSYKMKTFSKKTEIITADSTIKNNIKQEADYKLNLKVLNITEHGFAEIEVRINSITASTNLNGQTIRYDSKMLYSTREKIQFADYEAVKKTPFKIKVDTKGQVVEVTNVNRIIKNIMNIQKIPDTLSAKTKEQMRATIANGTLMPLIQQMFKVIEDKKVGVDSSWQLKYNSPLAVYTAENVALYKVDSVSIKKDTLVYVDSKLVVNLFGNDVVNQNGATYTFTKPIVNANGNFIFDNSKGLVKKTESVTEMEMTMQVEGFDKNNQKITNRKTDITKSKNIVELL
;
A
#
# COMPACT_ATOMS: atom_id res chain seq x y z
N MET A 1 29.71 -6.10 26.75
CA MET A 1 28.80 -6.41 25.62
C MET A 1 27.75 -5.31 25.52
N LYS A 2 27.93 -4.36 24.59
CA LYS A 2 27.07 -3.16 24.47
C LYS A 2 25.79 -3.53 23.70
N LYS A 3 24.64 -3.29 24.34
CA LYS A 3 23.29 -3.52 23.79
C LYS A 3 22.99 -2.44 22.74
N ILE A 4 23.07 -2.78 21.46
CA ILE A 4 22.54 -1.94 20.37
C ILE A 4 21.04 -2.17 20.34
N ILE A 5 20.29 -1.24 20.92
CA ILE A 5 18.84 -1.13 20.74
C ILE A 5 18.65 -0.52 19.34
N LEU A 6 18.46 -1.38 18.35
CA LEU A 6 18.08 -0.93 17.02
C LEU A 6 16.57 -0.64 17.02
N LEU A 7 16.24 0.60 17.37
CA LEU A 7 14.90 1.14 17.24
C LEU A 7 14.61 1.29 15.73
N ALA A 8 13.85 0.35 15.16
CA ALA A 8 13.26 0.53 13.85
C ALA A 8 12.13 1.58 13.96
N ALA A 9 12.52 2.85 14.09
CA ALA A 9 11.65 3.96 13.81
C ALA A 9 11.44 3.99 12.29
N ILE A 10 10.38 3.32 11.82
CA ILE A 10 9.74 3.72 10.59
C ILE A 10 9.27 5.15 10.86
N LEU A 11 10.07 6.12 10.43
CA LEU A 11 9.67 7.51 10.31
C LEU A 11 8.48 7.55 9.36
N LEU A 12 7.29 7.36 9.92
CA LEU A 12 6.07 7.90 9.36
C LEU A 12 6.32 9.40 9.30
N ILE A 13 6.58 9.91 8.10
CA ILE A 13 6.54 11.34 7.83
C ILE A 13 5.08 11.73 7.99
N THR A 14 4.65 11.95 9.22
CA THR A 14 3.41 12.66 9.51
C THR A 14 3.67 14.09 9.08
N SER A 15 3.28 14.42 7.84
CA SER A 15 3.03 15.79 7.43
C SER A 15 2.02 16.37 8.42
N CYS A 16 2.52 17.15 9.37
CA CYS A 16 1.71 18.03 10.18
C CYS A 16 1.46 19.27 9.31
N SER A 17 0.51 19.17 8.38
CA SER A 17 0.10 20.33 7.57
C SER A 17 -0.68 21.28 8.48
N LYS A 18 -0.05 22.41 8.83
CA LYS A 18 -0.80 23.61 9.20
C LYS A 18 -1.57 24.09 7.96
N ASP A 19 -2.83 24.45 8.17
CA ASP A 19 -3.72 25.01 7.16
C ASP A 19 -3.09 26.26 6.51
N GLU A 20 -2.63 26.14 5.27
CA GLU A 20 -2.43 27.28 4.39
C GLU A 20 -3.16 27.08 3.07
N LYS A 21 -3.91 28.13 2.72
CA LYS A 21 -4.89 28.20 1.63
C LYS A 21 -4.28 27.75 0.30
N THR A 22 -4.96 26.82 -0.37
CA THR A 22 -4.70 26.36 -1.72
C THR A 22 -4.69 27.52 -2.72
N LYS A 23 -3.49 27.90 -3.19
CA LYS A 23 -3.33 28.71 -4.40
C LYS A 23 -3.35 27.79 -5.62
N ASN A 24 -4.36 27.98 -6.47
CA ASN A 24 -4.50 27.29 -7.76
C ASN A 24 -3.35 27.69 -8.70
N TYR A 25 -2.44 26.76 -8.97
CA TYR A 25 -1.52 26.86 -10.10
C TYR A 25 -2.16 26.19 -11.32
N SER A 26 -2.65 27.02 -12.24
CA SER A 26 -3.02 26.61 -13.60
C SER A 26 -1.75 26.57 -14.44
N SER A 27 -1.35 25.38 -14.86
CA SER A 27 -0.30 25.19 -15.86
C SER A 27 -0.87 24.34 -16.99
N LYS A 28 -1.15 24.99 -18.11
CA LYS A 28 -1.46 24.32 -19.39
C LYS A 28 -0.26 23.46 -19.79
N VAL A 29 -0.41 22.14 -19.74
CA VAL A 29 0.50 21.20 -20.41
C VAL A 29 -0.33 20.40 -21.41
N LYS A 30 0.17 20.34 -22.65
CA LYS A 30 -0.44 19.63 -23.77
C LYS A 30 -0.69 18.16 -23.38
N ILE A 31 -1.97 17.81 -23.38
CA ILE A 31 -2.44 16.43 -23.35
C ILE A 31 -1.98 15.77 -24.65
N THR A 32 -0.91 15.00 -24.60
CA THR A 32 -0.62 14.06 -25.69
C THR A 32 -1.58 12.88 -25.54
N LYS A 33 -2.68 12.99 -26.29
CA LYS A 33 -3.68 11.96 -26.62
C LYS A 33 -4.29 11.22 -25.43
N SER A 34 -5.54 11.58 -25.12
CA SER A 34 -6.53 10.63 -24.63
C SER A 34 -6.40 9.33 -25.43
N ILE A 35 -6.14 8.21 -24.76
CA ILE A 35 -6.38 6.90 -25.35
C ILE A 35 -7.91 6.71 -25.32
N GLU A 36 -8.62 7.42 -26.18
CA GLU A 36 -9.88 6.93 -26.73
C GLU A 36 -9.54 5.98 -27.88
N ASN A 37 -8.81 4.90 -27.59
CA ASN A 37 -8.75 3.80 -28.53
C ASN A 37 -9.84 2.82 -28.13
N ILE A 38 -10.98 2.98 -28.80
CA ILE A 38 -11.89 1.88 -29.11
C ILE A 38 -11.09 0.89 -29.96
N ALA A 39 -10.18 0.14 -29.34
CA ALA A 39 -9.59 -1.02 -29.98
C ALA A 39 -10.74 -1.92 -30.40
N LYS A 40 -10.74 -2.38 -31.66
CA LYS A 40 -11.70 -3.38 -32.14
C LYS A 40 -11.71 -4.52 -31.14
N LYS A 41 -12.80 -4.66 -30.38
CA LYS A 41 -12.94 -5.72 -29.41
C LYS A 41 -13.00 -7.03 -30.19
N THR A 42 -11.94 -7.82 -30.13
CA THR A 42 -11.89 -9.13 -30.75
C THR A 42 -12.24 -10.18 -29.69
N GLY A 43 -12.94 -11.23 -30.11
CA GLY A 43 -13.34 -12.33 -29.22
C GLY A 43 -14.53 -12.02 -28.30
N PRO A 44 -14.76 -12.87 -27.29
CA PRO A 44 -15.96 -12.80 -26.47
C PRO A 44 -15.96 -11.60 -25.52
N LEU A 45 -17.10 -10.92 -25.45
CA LEU A 45 -17.32 -9.78 -24.56
C LEU A 45 -17.91 -10.23 -23.21
N VAL A 46 -17.30 -9.81 -22.12
CA VAL A 46 -17.71 -10.14 -20.75
C VAL A 46 -17.91 -8.88 -19.92
N LYS A 47 -18.96 -8.85 -19.11
CA LYS A 47 -19.16 -7.79 -18.11
C LYS A 47 -18.52 -8.23 -16.80
N LEU A 48 -17.42 -7.59 -16.41
CA LEU A 48 -16.77 -7.85 -15.13
C LEU A 48 -17.70 -7.39 -14.00
N LYS A 49 -17.85 -8.22 -12.97
CA LYS A 49 -18.62 -7.86 -11.78
C LYS A 49 -18.20 -8.67 -10.57
N TYR A 50 -18.02 -8.01 -9.44
CA TYR A 50 -17.92 -8.71 -8.16
C TYR A 50 -19.26 -9.36 -7.79
N LYS A 51 -19.25 -10.68 -7.57
CA LYS A 51 -20.45 -11.47 -7.22
C LYS A 51 -20.43 -11.80 -5.73
N PHE A 52 -20.48 -10.76 -4.91
CA PHE A 52 -20.64 -10.91 -3.47
C PHE A 52 -22.07 -11.32 -3.14
N ALA A 53 -22.21 -12.19 -2.14
CA ALA A 53 -23.50 -12.63 -1.62
C ALA A 53 -23.39 -12.76 -0.10
N LYS A 54 -24.42 -12.32 0.63
CA LYS A 54 -24.45 -12.41 2.10
C LYS A 54 -24.15 -13.83 2.56
N GLY A 55 -23.27 -13.98 3.55
CA GLY A 55 -22.83 -15.27 4.07
C GLY A 55 -21.73 -15.97 3.26
N LYS A 56 -21.43 -15.53 2.03
CA LYS A 56 -20.34 -16.08 1.21
C LYS A 56 -19.02 -15.92 1.94
N LYS A 57 -18.25 -17.01 1.99
CA LYS A 57 -16.91 -17.07 2.57
C LYS A 57 -15.91 -17.38 1.47
N PHE A 58 -14.75 -16.76 1.54
CA PHE A 58 -13.62 -17.02 0.64
C PHE A 58 -12.34 -16.64 1.37
N SER A 59 -11.20 -17.14 0.89
CA SER A 59 -9.91 -16.89 1.55
C SER A 59 -8.87 -16.52 0.51
N TYR A 60 -7.94 -15.67 0.92
CA TYR A 60 -6.79 -15.29 0.11
C TYR A 60 -5.49 -15.68 0.82
N LYS A 61 -4.51 -16.08 0.03
CA LYS A 61 -3.10 -16.06 0.42
C LYS A 61 -2.46 -14.84 -0.21
N MET A 62 -1.69 -14.10 0.56
CA MET A 62 -0.97 -12.94 0.08
C MET A 62 0.49 -13.02 0.48
N LYS A 63 1.39 -12.75 -0.45
CA LYS A 63 2.82 -12.66 -0.24
C LYS A 63 3.28 -11.27 -0.56
N THR A 64 4.04 -10.66 0.33
CA THR A 64 4.65 -9.36 0.13
C THR A 64 6.16 -9.51 0.27
N PHE A 65 6.90 -9.07 -0.74
CA PHE A 65 8.34 -8.96 -0.72
C PHE A 65 8.71 -7.49 -0.85
N SER A 66 9.66 -7.02 -0.03
CA SER A 66 10.20 -5.68 -0.11
C SER A 66 11.71 -5.73 0.03
N LYS A 67 12.42 -4.98 -0.81
CA LYS A 67 13.84 -4.71 -0.71
C LYS A 67 14.02 -3.21 -0.66
N LYS A 68 14.63 -2.71 0.41
CA LYS A 68 15.00 -1.31 0.56
C LYS A 68 16.52 -1.21 0.66
N THR A 69 17.11 -0.34 -0.15
CA THR A 69 18.49 0.12 0.01
C THR A 69 18.44 1.60 0.37
N GLU A 70 19.02 1.96 1.50
CA GLU A 70 19.13 3.34 1.97
C GLU A 70 20.62 3.71 1.99
N ILE A 71 20.96 4.81 1.33
CA ILE A 71 22.33 5.35 1.26
C ILE A 71 22.29 6.75 1.87
N ILE A 72 23.08 6.97 2.91
CA ILE A 72 23.22 8.27 3.58
C ILE A 72 24.66 8.71 3.41
N THR A 73 24.88 9.87 2.82
CA THR A 73 26.20 10.49 2.62
C THR A 73 26.26 11.80 3.39
N ALA A 74 27.20 11.88 4.31
CA ALA A 74 27.61 13.07 5.06
C ALA A 74 29.15 13.12 4.98
N ASP A 75 29.85 13.23 6.10
CA ASP A 75 31.31 13.03 6.18
C ASP A 75 31.72 11.57 5.87
N SER A 76 30.80 10.63 6.05
CA SER A 76 30.95 9.22 5.67
C SER A 76 29.70 8.74 4.92
N THR A 77 29.83 7.60 4.22
CA THR A 77 28.70 6.95 3.54
C THR A 77 28.25 5.72 4.32
N ILE A 78 26.99 5.73 4.75
CA ILE A 78 26.32 4.59 5.39
C ILE A 78 25.37 3.97 4.37
N LYS A 79 25.44 2.64 4.19
CA LYS A 79 24.54 1.89 3.32
C LYS A 79 23.81 0.81 4.12
N ASN A 80 22.49 0.91 4.16
CA ASN A 80 21.61 -0.08 4.78
C ASN A 80 20.86 -0.87 3.72
N ASN A 81 20.88 -2.19 3.82
CA ASN A 81 20.09 -3.08 2.98
C ASN A 81 19.09 -3.84 3.85
N ILE A 82 17.82 -3.67 3.53
CA ILE A 82 16.70 -4.29 4.21
C ILE A 82 15.97 -5.17 3.21
N LYS A 83 15.77 -6.44 3.53
CA LYS A 83 14.87 -7.33 2.80
C LYS A 83 13.78 -7.79 3.74
N GLN A 84 12.52 -7.67 3.32
CA GLN A 84 11.37 -8.10 4.09
C GLN A 84 10.51 -9.01 3.23
N GLU A 85 10.04 -10.09 3.83
CA GLU A 85 9.05 -10.98 3.24
C GLU A 85 7.96 -11.23 4.28
N ALA A 86 6.72 -11.25 3.85
CA ALA A 86 5.61 -11.67 4.69
C ALA A 86 4.57 -12.46 3.88
N ASP A 87 4.11 -13.58 4.43
CA ASP A 87 2.99 -14.35 3.93
C ASP A 87 1.80 -14.20 4.88
N TYR A 88 0.64 -13.92 4.33
CA TYR A 88 -0.62 -13.78 5.04
C TYR A 88 -1.63 -14.81 4.53
N LYS A 89 -2.43 -15.37 5.43
CA LYS A 89 -3.67 -16.08 5.08
C LYS A 89 -4.85 -15.31 5.65
N LEU A 90 -5.71 -14.82 4.78
CA LEU A 90 -6.86 -14.01 5.14
C LEU A 90 -8.15 -14.77 4.84
N ASN A 91 -9.05 -14.81 5.81
CA ASN A 91 -10.40 -15.31 5.62
C ASN A 91 -11.37 -14.12 5.56
N LEU A 92 -12.26 -14.15 4.59
CA LEU A 92 -13.26 -13.12 4.36
C LEU A 92 -14.66 -13.72 4.45
N LYS A 93 -15.58 -12.98 5.07
CA LYS A 93 -17.01 -13.33 5.13
C LYS A 93 -17.84 -12.11 4.78
N VAL A 94 -18.63 -12.21 3.72
CA VAL A 94 -19.60 -11.17 3.36
C VAL A 94 -20.70 -11.14 4.42
N LEU A 95 -20.80 -10.04 5.15
CA LEU A 95 -21.79 -9.84 6.21
C LEU A 95 -23.11 -9.33 5.65
N ASN A 96 -23.03 -8.37 4.73
CA ASN A 96 -24.18 -7.72 4.13
C ASN A 96 -23.85 -7.14 2.75
N ILE A 97 -24.87 -6.93 1.93
CA ILE A 97 -24.80 -6.10 0.72
C ILE A 97 -25.78 -4.95 0.93
N THR A 98 -25.28 -3.71 0.89
CA THR A 98 -26.10 -2.50 1.04
C THR A 98 -26.97 -2.27 -0.20
N GLU A 99 -27.98 -1.42 -0.09
CA GLU A 99 -28.88 -1.06 -1.20
C GLU A 99 -28.14 -0.46 -2.41
N HIS A 100 -27.03 0.25 -2.17
CA HIS A 100 -26.17 0.80 -3.22
C HIS A 100 -25.13 -0.20 -3.77
N GLY A 101 -25.21 -1.47 -3.39
CA GLY A 101 -24.35 -2.54 -3.90
C GLY A 101 -22.98 -2.68 -3.22
N PHE A 102 -22.68 -1.89 -2.18
CA PHE A 102 -21.47 -2.11 -1.38
C PHE A 102 -21.54 -3.40 -0.59
N ALA A 103 -20.46 -4.17 -0.60
CA ALA A 103 -20.30 -5.34 0.23
C ALA A 103 -19.59 -4.99 1.55
N GLU A 104 -20.25 -5.28 2.66
CA GLU A 104 -19.63 -5.26 3.98
C GLU A 104 -19.03 -6.64 4.25
N ILE A 105 -17.73 -6.68 4.51
CA ILE A 105 -16.98 -7.93 4.61
C ILE A 105 -16.19 -7.93 5.93
N GLU A 106 -16.37 -8.98 6.73
CA GLU A 106 -15.47 -9.25 7.87
C GLU A 106 -14.20 -9.89 7.33
N VAL A 107 -13.05 -9.35 7.75
CA VAL A 107 -11.73 -9.86 7.41
C VAL A 107 -11.07 -10.37 8.68
N ARG A 108 -10.48 -11.56 8.61
CA ARG A 108 -9.63 -12.12 9.67
C ARG A 108 -8.30 -12.56 9.08
N ILE A 109 -7.21 -12.10 9.68
CA ILE A 109 -5.86 -12.59 9.35
C ILE A 109 -5.59 -13.82 10.21
N ASN A 110 -5.63 -15.00 9.58
CA ASN A 110 -5.56 -16.29 10.26
C ASN A 110 -4.13 -16.70 10.60
N SER A 111 -3.19 -16.41 9.70
CA SER A 111 -1.77 -16.67 9.89
C SER A 111 -0.92 -15.63 9.19
N ILE A 112 0.23 -15.35 9.78
CA ILE A 112 1.26 -14.47 9.27
C ILE A 112 2.60 -15.15 9.51
N THR A 113 3.43 -15.26 8.49
CA THR A 113 4.87 -15.51 8.65
C THR A 113 5.60 -14.32 8.06
N ALA A 114 6.62 -13.82 8.75
CA ALA A 114 7.41 -12.70 8.27
C ALA A 114 8.90 -12.92 8.53
N SER A 115 9.74 -12.41 7.64
CA SER A 115 11.19 -12.45 7.75
C SER A 115 11.73 -11.09 7.35
N THR A 116 12.59 -10.51 8.19
CA THR A 116 13.32 -9.29 7.88
C THR A 116 14.81 -9.58 7.97
N ASN A 117 15.55 -9.37 6.89
CA ASN A 117 17.00 -9.35 6.89
C ASN A 117 17.47 -7.89 6.85
N LEU A 118 18.16 -7.47 7.89
CA LEU A 118 18.80 -6.17 7.98
C LEU A 118 20.31 -6.39 8.04
N ASN A 119 21.02 -5.96 6.99
CA ASN A 119 22.49 -6.02 6.93
C ASN A 119 23.04 -7.42 7.32
N GLY A 120 22.37 -8.50 6.90
CA GLY A 120 22.77 -9.88 7.20
C GLY A 120 22.08 -10.49 8.44
N GLN A 121 21.61 -9.69 9.39
CA GLN A 121 20.87 -10.19 10.55
C GLN A 121 19.42 -10.49 10.17
N THR A 122 18.99 -11.74 10.40
CA THR A 122 17.62 -12.16 10.09
C THR A 122 16.77 -12.24 11.35
N ILE A 123 15.62 -11.58 11.32
CA ILE A 123 14.57 -11.62 12.33
C ILE A 123 13.37 -12.31 11.71
N ARG A 124 12.81 -13.33 12.38
CA ARG A 124 11.67 -14.10 11.89
C ARG A 124 10.50 -14.05 12.85
N TYR A 125 9.31 -14.04 12.28
CA TYR A 125 8.04 -14.10 12.97
C TYR A 125 7.15 -15.18 12.35
N ASP A 126 6.49 -15.97 13.20
CA ASP A 126 5.41 -16.88 12.84
C ASP A 126 4.29 -16.74 13.87
N SER A 127 3.12 -16.33 13.38
CA SER A 127 1.88 -16.19 14.15
C SER A 127 1.49 -17.42 14.99
N LYS A 128 1.98 -18.62 14.66
CA LYS A 128 1.72 -19.88 15.37
C LYS A 128 2.61 -20.06 16.60
N MET A 129 3.72 -19.35 16.69
CA MET A 129 4.67 -19.45 17.80
C MET A 129 4.22 -18.63 19.02
N LEU A 130 4.70 -19.02 20.19
CA LEU A 130 4.55 -18.27 21.43
C LEU A 130 5.82 -17.45 21.65
N TYR A 131 5.65 -16.13 21.77
CA TYR A 131 6.73 -15.18 21.98
C TYR A 131 6.73 -14.65 23.41
N SER A 132 7.93 -14.40 23.95
CA SER A 132 8.10 -13.67 25.21
C SER A 132 7.56 -12.24 25.10
N THR A 133 7.34 -11.57 26.23
CA THR A 133 6.88 -10.17 26.26
C THR A 133 7.80 -9.24 25.45
N ARG A 134 9.12 -9.46 25.50
CA ARG A 134 10.09 -8.65 24.75
C ARG A 134 9.99 -8.87 23.25
N GLU A 135 9.83 -10.11 22.81
CA GLU A 135 9.68 -10.45 21.39
C GLU A 135 8.34 -9.97 20.84
N LYS A 136 7.26 -10.02 21.64
CA LYS A 136 5.97 -9.45 21.25
C LYS A 136 6.05 -7.97 20.93
N ILE A 137 6.84 -7.20 21.69
CA ILE A 137 7.08 -5.77 21.40
C ILE A 137 7.72 -5.60 20.02
N GLN A 138 8.68 -6.46 19.65
CA GLN A 138 9.33 -6.42 18.34
C GLN A 138 8.37 -6.73 17.18
N PHE A 139 7.33 -7.53 17.43
CA PHE A 139 6.34 -7.95 16.43
C PHE A 139 4.94 -7.38 16.70
N ALA A 140 4.86 -6.22 17.36
CA ALA A 140 3.60 -5.67 17.86
C ALA A 140 2.54 -5.54 16.77
N ASP A 141 2.94 -5.09 15.57
CA ASP A 141 2.02 -4.92 14.43
C ASP A 141 1.39 -6.25 14.00
N TYR A 142 2.19 -7.31 13.90
CA TYR A 142 1.69 -8.64 13.52
C TYR A 142 0.88 -9.28 14.64
N GLU A 143 1.34 -9.19 15.89
CA GLU A 143 0.64 -9.75 17.05
C GLU A 143 -0.72 -9.07 17.28
N ALA A 144 -0.82 -7.76 17.02
CA ALA A 144 -2.05 -7.02 17.25
C ALA A 144 -3.18 -7.39 16.28
N VAL A 145 -2.84 -7.63 15.01
CA VAL A 145 -3.81 -7.97 13.96
C VAL A 145 -4.12 -9.46 13.90
N LYS A 146 -3.22 -10.32 14.42
CA LYS A 146 -3.38 -11.78 14.42
C LYS A 146 -4.73 -12.20 15.01
N LYS A 147 -5.53 -12.90 14.21
CA LYS A 147 -6.87 -13.41 14.57
C LYS A 147 -7.86 -12.32 15.06
N THR A 148 -7.56 -11.04 14.84
CA THR A 148 -8.44 -9.94 15.19
C THR A 148 -9.29 -9.54 14.00
N PRO A 149 -10.63 -9.76 14.05
CA PRO A 149 -11.49 -9.40 12.95
C PRO A 149 -11.62 -7.88 12.87
N PHE A 150 -11.65 -7.38 11.64
CA PHE A 150 -12.05 -6.02 11.32
C PHE A 150 -13.00 -6.07 10.12
N LYS A 151 -13.64 -4.96 9.80
CA LYS A 151 -14.61 -4.90 8.70
C LYS A 151 -14.09 -3.99 7.61
N ILE A 152 -14.45 -4.32 6.37
CA ILE A 152 -14.18 -3.50 5.20
C ILE A 152 -15.48 -3.27 4.44
N LYS A 153 -15.56 -2.15 3.73
CA LYS A 153 -16.62 -1.87 2.75
C LYS A 153 -15.99 -1.80 1.37
N VAL A 154 -16.49 -2.63 0.45
CA VAL A 154 -16.02 -2.72 -0.93
C VAL A 154 -17.14 -2.30 -1.86
N ASP A 155 -16.85 -1.39 -2.78
CA ASP A 155 -17.83 -0.96 -3.78
C ASP A 155 -18.01 -2.00 -4.90
N THR A 156 -18.90 -1.71 -5.86
CA THR A 156 -19.17 -2.62 -6.99
C THR A 156 -18.00 -2.74 -7.96
N LYS A 157 -17.04 -1.81 -7.91
CA LYS A 157 -15.84 -1.74 -8.75
C LYS A 157 -14.63 -2.40 -8.11
N GLY A 158 -14.70 -2.80 -6.84
CA GLY A 158 -13.58 -3.40 -6.12
C GLY A 158 -12.69 -2.39 -5.40
N GLN A 159 -13.13 -1.15 -5.20
CA GLN A 159 -12.46 -0.20 -4.32
C GLN A 159 -12.86 -0.47 -2.86
N VAL A 160 -11.87 -0.57 -1.98
CA VAL A 160 -12.06 -0.58 -0.53
C VAL A 160 -12.25 0.88 -0.10
N VAL A 161 -13.47 1.23 0.29
CA VAL A 161 -13.83 2.61 0.63
C VAL A 161 -13.77 2.88 2.13
N GLU A 162 -13.76 1.84 2.96
CA GLU A 162 -13.80 1.98 4.40
C GLU A 162 -13.18 0.76 5.11
N VAL A 163 -12.50 1.01 6.23
CA VAL A 163 -12.03 -0.02 7.18
C VAL A 163 -12.49 0.36 8.58
N THR A 164 -13.27 -0.51 9.22
CA THR A 164 -13.88 -0.25 10.53
C THR A 164 -13.60 -1.36 11.54
N ASN A 165 -14.01 -1.15 12.78
CA ASN A 165 -13.86 -2.08 13.90
C ASN A 165 -12.40 -2.40 14.27
N VAL A 166 -11.50 -1.43 14.14
CA VAL A 166 -10.06 -1.57 14.45
C VAL A 166 -9.71 -1.31 15.93
N ASN A 167 -10.69 -0.99 16.78
CA ASN A 167 -10.48 -0.69 18.21
C ASN A 167 -9.72 -1.80 18.95
N ARG A 168 -10.03 -3.06 18.65
CA ARG A 168 -9.37 -4.19 19.30
C ARG A 168 -7.90 -4.31 18.89
N ILE A 169 -7.58 -3.96 17.65
CA ILE A 169 -6.20 -3.93 17.14
C ILE A 169 -5.42 -2.85 17.88
N ILE A 170 -5.97 -1.64 18.00
CA ILE A 170 -5.36 -0.53 18.76
C ILE A 170 -5.08 -0.96 20.20
N LYS A 171 -6.09 -1.52 20.89
CA LYS A 171 -5.94 -2.00 22.27
C LYS A 171 -4.84 -3.05 22.39
N ASN A 172 -4.75 -3.97 21.42
CA ASN A 172 -3.68 -4.97 21.41
C ASN A 172 -2.29 -4.33 21.25
N ILE A 173 -2.13 -3.35 20.35
CA ILE A 173 -0.87 -2.61 20.17
C ILE A 173 -0.48 -1.93 21.49
N MET A 174 -1.40 -1.17 22.10
CA MET A 174 -1.15 -0.46 23.35
C MET A 174 -0.72 -1.41 24.46
N ASN A 175 -1.42 -2.54 24.61
CA ASN A 175 -1.09 -3.55 25.62
C ASN A 175 0.30 -4.17 25.38
N ILE A 176 0.64 -4.50 24.13
CA ILE A 176 1.93 -5.08 23.76
C ILE A 176 3.05 -4.08 24.03
N GLN A 177 2.87 -2.84 23.61
CA GLN A 177 3.87 -1.76 23.73
C GLN A 177 3.89 -1.10 25.12
N LYS A 178 3.02 -1.53 26.05
CA LYS A 178 2.87 -0.97 27.40
C LYS A 178 2.56 0.54 27.38
N ILE A 179 1.80 0.98 26.38
CA ILE A 179 1.33 2.36 26.29
C ILE A 179 0.12 2.50 27.23
N PRO A 180 0.12 3.47 28.17
CA PRO A 180 -0.98 3.65 29.11
C PRO A 180 -2.27 4.08 28.40
N ASP A 181 -3.43 3.72 28.95
CA ASP A 181 -4.75 4.04 28.37
C ASP A 181 -5.16 5.52 28.56
N THR A 182 -4.28 6.33 29.14
CA THR A 182 -4.46 7.77 29.40
C THR A 182 -4.26 8.65 28.17
N LEU A 183 -4.08 8.05 26.97
CA LEU A 183 -3.99 8.80 25.72
C LEU A 183 -5.25 9.64 25.47
N SER A 184 -5.04 10.85 24.95
CA SER A 184 -6.15 11.73 24.54
C SER A 184 -7.01 11.10 23.45
N ALA A 185 -8.29 11.51 23.36
CA ALA A 185 -9.19 11.06 22.30
C ALA A 185 -8.64 11.36 20.90
N LYS A 186 -8.00 12.53 20.71
CA LYS A 186 -7.34 12.93 19.46
C LYS A 186 -6.23 11.96 19.06
N THR A 187 -5.39 11.55 20.01
CA THR A 187 -4.32 10.58 19.76
C THR A 187 -4.87 9.21 19.39
N LYS A 188 -5.91 8.73 20.10
CA LYS A 188 -6.57 7.45 19.77
C LYS A 188 -7.19 7.47 18.37
N GLU A 189 -7.75 8.60 17.95
CA GLU A 189 -8.31 8.76 16.61
C GLU A 189 -7.22 8.80 15.52
N GLN A 190 -6.09 9.46 15.78
CA GLN A 190 -4.94 9.38 14.87
C GLN A 190 -4.43 7.94 14.71
N MET A 191 -4.32 7.18 15.81
CA MET A 191 -3.95 5.76 15.74
C MET A 191 -4.95 4.94 14.91
N ARG A 192 -6.25 5.21 15.06
CA ARG A 192 -7.31 4.59 14.26
C ARG A 192 -7.12 4.88 12.77
N ALA A 193 -6.95 6.15 12.41
CA ALA A 193 -6.75 6.56 11.02
C ALA A 193 -5.48 5.93 10.43
N THR A 194 -4.37 5.91 11.18
CA THR A 194 -3.11 5.27 10.75
C THR A 194 -3.30 3.78 10.49
N ILE A 195 -3.93 3.04 11.40
CA ILE A 195 -4.14 1.59 11.23
C ILE A 195 -5.14 1.31 10.10
N ALA A 196 -6.28 1.98 10.11
CA ALA A 196 -7.34 1.75 9.13
C ALA A 196 -6.89 2.14 7.71
N ASN A 197 -6.45 3.39 7.53
CA ASN A 197 -6.18 3.97 6.21
C ASN A 197 -4.72 3.80 5.78
N GLY A 198 -3.78 3.81 6.72
CA GLY A 198 -2.35 3.71 6.43
C GLY A 198 -1.84 2.28 6.32
N THR A 199 -2.44 1.32 7.04
CA THR A 199 -1.96 -0.07 7.09
C THR A 199 -2.94 -1.07 6.48
N LEU A 200 -4.17 -1.14 6.99
CA LEU A 200 -5.11 -2.20 6.61
C LEU A 200 -5.75 -1.95 5.24
N MET A 201 -6.21 -0.74 4.95
CA MET A 201 -6.85 -0.44 3.66
C MET A 201 -5.92 -0.72 2.47
N PRO A 202 -4.65 -0.27 2.43
CA PRO A 202 -3.75 -0.58 1.32
C PRO A 202 -3.43 -2.07 1.20
N LEU A 203 -3.32 -2.77 2.33
CA LEU A 203 -3.08 -4.21 2.36
C LEU A 203 -4.25 -4.98 1.74
N ILE A 204 -5.48 -4.63 2.13
CA ILE A 204 -6.70 -5.30 1.67
C ILE A 204 -7.04 -4.92 0.24
N GLN A 205 -6.77 -3.67 -0.17
CA GLN A 205 -6.96 -3.23 -1.55
C GLN A 205 -6.16 -4.09 -2.54
N GLN A 206 -5.09 -4.80 -2.13
CA GLN A 206 -4.37 -5.71 -3.02
C GLN A 206 -5.22 -6.91 -3.48
N MET A 207 -6.22 -7.33 -2.68
CA MET A 207 -7.10 -8.45 -3.00
C MET A 207 -8.22 -8.09 -3.99
N PHE A 208 -8.49 -6.79 -4.17
CA PHE A 208 -9.54 -6.28 -5.04
C PHE A 208 -8.93 -5.37 -6.10
N LYS A 209 -9.31 -5.58 -7.36
CA LYS A 209 -8.90 -4.72 -8.48
C LYS A 209 -10.06 -3.89 -8.95
N VAL A 210 -9.75 -2.65 -9.31
CA VAL A 210 -10.72 -1.75 -9.93
C VAL A 210 -11.06 -2.29 -11.32
N ILE A 211 -12.32 -2.64 -11.51
CA ILE A 211 -12.86 -3.18 -12.76
C ILE A 211 -13.70 -2.15 -13.51
N GLU A 212 -13.83 -2.34 -14.82
CA GLU A 212 -14.66 -1.55 -15.71
C GLU A 212 -16.14 -2.00 -15.67
N ASP A 213 -17.08 -1.06 -15.70
CA ASP A 213 -18.52 -1.36 -15.67
C ASP A 213 -19.05 -1.82 -17.04
N LYS A 214 -18.35 -1.43 -18.11
CA LYS A 214 -18.66 -1.79 -19.50
C LYS A 214 -18.23 -3.22 -19.81
N LYS A 215 -18.81 -3.80 -20.87
CA LYS A 215 -18.34 -5.09 -21.42
C LYS A 215 -16.92 -4.93 -21.98
N VAL A 216 -16.02 -5.81 -21.54
CA VAL A 216 -14.63 -5.88 -21.97
C VAL A 216 -14.38 -7.16 -22.77
N GLY A 217 -13.45 -7.08 -23.71
CA GLY A 217 -12.88 -8.21 -24.46
C GLY A 217 -11.38 -7.97 -24.63
N VAL A 218 -10.72 -8.76 -25.48
CA VAL A 218 -9.29 -8.56 -25.77
C VAL A 218 -9.03 -7.11 -26.22
N ASP A 219 -7.91 -6.54 -25.79
CA ASP A 219 -7.49 -5.15 -26.02
C ASP A 219 -8.39 -4.05 -25.41
N SER A 220 -9.43 -4.42 -24.68
CA SER A 220 -10.18 -3.44 -23.88
C SER A 220 -9.28 -2.84 -22.81
N SER A 221 -9.35 -1.53 -22.63
CA SER A 221 -8.57 -0.82 -21.63
C SER A 221 -9.42 0.18 -20.86
N TRP A 222 -9.01 0.44 -19.63
CA TRP A 222 -9.58 1.49 -18.79
C TRP A 222 -8.47 2.08 -17.92
N GLN A 223 -8.76 3.22 -17.31
CA GLN A 223 -7.82 3.89 -16.43
C GLN A 223 -8.50 4.35 -15.14
N LEU A 224 -7.73 4.35 -14.07
CA LEU A 224 -8.09 4.98 -12.80
C LEU A 224 -7.09 6.10 -12.52
N LYS A 225 -7.61 7.30 -12.28
CA LYS A 225 -6.81 8.45 -11.87
C LYS A 225 -7.02 8.75 -10.39
N TYR A 226 -5.94 8.96 -9.67
CA TYR A 226 -6.00 9.37 -8.27
C TYR A 226 -4.73 10.13 -7.88
N ASN A 227 -4.89 11.09 -6.98
CA ASN A 227 -3.75 11.84 -6.45
C ASN A 227 -3.27 11.21 -5.15
N SER A 228 -1.96 11.21 -4.93
CA SER A 228 -1.37 10.82 -3.65
C SER A 228 -0.22 11.76 -3.28
N PRO A 229 -0.02 12.07 -2.00
CA PRO A 229 1.19 12.76 -1.56
C PRO A 229 2.40 11.83 -1.74
N LEU A 230 3.50 12.37 -2.24
CA LEU A 230 4.80 11.70 -2.33
C LEU A 230 5.90 12.67 -1.93
N ALA A 231 6.37 12.58 -0.68
CA ALA A 231 7.26 13.58 -0.08
C ALA A 231 6.72 15.00 -0.26
N VAL A 232 7.46 15.88 -0.96
CA VAL A 232 7.06 17.26 -1.26
C VAL A 232 6.21 17.41 -2.53
N TYR A 233 5.98 16.30 -3.25
CA TYR A 233 5.23 16.27 -4.49
C TYR A 233 3.79 15.83 -4.26
N THR A 234 2.89 16.34 -5.10
CA THR A 234 1.61 15.70 -5.40
C THR A 234 1.82 14.80 -6.62
N ALA A 235 1.62 13.51 -6.44
CA ALA A 235 1.67 12.52 -7.51
C ALA A 235 0.28 12.34 -8.11
N GLU A 236 0.09 12.67 -9.39
CA GLU A 236 -1.05 12.22 -10.18
C GLU A 236 -0.73 10.82 -10.70
N ASN A 237 -1.45 9.84 -10.18
CA ASN A 237 -1.31 8.45 -10.56
C ASN A 237 -2.34 8.11 -11.62
N VAL A 238 -1.90 7.53 -12.73
CA VAL A 238 -2.75 6.96 -13.77
C VAL A 238 -2.49 5.47 -13.84
N ALA A 239 -3.35 4.69 -13.19
CA ALA A 239 -3.32 3.23 -13.31
C ALA A 239 -4.04 2.84 -14.60
N LEU A 240 -3.28 2.27 -15.55
CA LEU A 240 -3.75 1.79 -16.83
C LEU A 240 -3.98 0.28 -16.74
N TYR A 241 -5.11 -0.18 -17.25
CA TYR A 241 -5.47 -1.60 -17.30
C TYR A 241 -5.76 -2.00 -18.75
N LYS A 242 -5.28 -3.18 -19.16
CA LYS A 242 -5.53 -3.73 -20.50
C LYS A 242 -5.87 -5.21 -20.40
N VAL A 243 -6.97 -5.62 -21.01
CA VAL A 243 -7.30 -7.05 -21.15
C VAL A 243 -6.35 -7.67 -22.16
N ASP A 244 -5.54 -8.61 -21.67
CA ASP A 244 -4.65 -9.43 -22.49
C ASP A 244 -5.44 -10.56 -23.17
N SER A 245 -6.21 -11.32 -22.38
CA SER A 245 -6.95 -12.47 -22.90
C SER A 245 -8.22 -12.79 -22.11
N VAL A 246 -9.17 -13.46 -22.78
CA VAL A 246 -10.42 -13.96 -22.19
C VAL A 246 -10.53 -15.45 -22.48
N SER A 247 -10.62 -16.27 -21.42
CA SER A 247 -10.82 -17.72 -21.54
C SER A 247 -12.23 -18.09 -21.09
N ILE A 248 -13.00 -18.70 -22.00
CA ILE A 248 -14.33 -19.24 -21.70
C ILE A 248 -14.24 -20.76 -21.81
N LYS A 249 -14.00 -21.41 -20.67
CA LYS A 249 -14.05 -22.88 -20.54
C LYS A 249 -15.13 -23.22 -19.52
N LYS A 250 -14.78 -23.99 -18.48
CA LYS A 250 -15.62 -24.20 -17.30
C LYS A 250 -15.86 -22.88 -16.53
N ASP A 251 -14.78 -22.12 -16.34
CA ASP A 251 -14.83 -20.79 -15.76
C ASP A 251 -14.54 -19.74 -16.84
N THR A 252 -15.14 -18.55 -16.70
CA THR A 252 -14.81 -17.38 -17.49
C THR A 252 -13.70 -16.60 -16.79
N LEU A 253 -12.48 -16.67 -17.32
CA LEU A 253 -11.31 -15.99 -16.78
C LEU A 253 -10.89 -14.83 -17.68
N VAL A 254 -10.60 -13.70 -17.06
CA VAL A 254 -10.13 -12.48 -17.76
C VAL A 254 -8.75 -12.12 -17.23
N TYR A 255 -7.77 -12.10 -18.12
CA TYR A 255 -6.38 -11.78 -17.83
C TYR A 255 -6.15 -10.31 -18.15
N VAL A 256 -5.66 -9.56 -17.17
CA VAL A 256 -5.55 -8.10 -17.27
C VAL A 256 -4.15 -7.68 -16.83
N ASP A 257 -3.46 -6.98 -17.71
CA ASP A 257 -2.22 -6.28 -17.39
C ASP A 257 -2.52 -4.90 -16.82
N SER A 258 -1.63 -4.45 -15.94
CA SER A 258 -1.71 -3.16 -15.27
C SER A 258 -0.36 -2.45 -15.27
N LYS A 259 -0.40 -1.14 -15.48
CA LYS A 259 0.77 -0.26 -15.43
C LYS A 259 0.41 1.03 -14.70
N LEU A 260 1.31 1.53 -13.88
CA LEU A 260 1.18 2.84 -13.25
C LEU A 260 2.03 3.86 -14.01
N VAL A 261 1.42 4.99 -14.36
CA VAL A 261 2.13 6.19 -14.80
C VAL A 261 1.98 7.23 -13.70
N VAL A 262 3.08 7.84 -13.29
CA VAL A 262 3.11 8.83 -12.20
C VAL A 262 3.62 10.16 -12.73
N ASN A 263 2.78 11.19 -12.68
CA ASN A 263 3.18 12.56 -12.95
C ASN A 263 3.36 13.30 -11.62
N LEU A 264 4.51 13.94 -11.43
CA LEU A 264 4.85 14.60 -10.17
C LEU A 264 4.76 16.11 -10.31
N PHE A 265 4.02 16.74 -9.40
CA PHE A 265 3.83 18.18 -9.32
C PHE A 265 4.32 18.69 -7.95
N GLY A 266 5.14 19.72 -7.94
CA GLY A 266 5.69 20.29 -6.70
C GLY A 266 7.02 20.99 -6.95
N ASN A 267 7.56 21.60 -5.90
CA ASN A 267 8.85 22.24 -5.93
C ASN A 267 9.93 21.27 -5.44
N ASP A 268 11.00 21.18 -6.21
CA ASP A 268 12.16 20.34 -5.87
C ASP A 268 12.92 20.91 -4.66
N VAL A 269 12.72 22.18 -4.30
CA VAL A 269 13.39 22.85 -3.18
C VAL A 269 12.37 23.34 -2.15
N VAL A 270 12.62 23.03 -0.87
CA VAL A 270 11.82 23.47 0.26
C VAL A 270 12.74 24.02 1.35
N ASN A 271 12.43 25.21 1.87
CA ASN A 271 13.12 25.79 3.01
C ASN A 271 12.29 25.59 4.27
N GLN A 272 12.85 24.94 5.30
CA GLN A 272 12.16 24.70 6.54
C GLN A 272 13.15 24.74 7.72
N ASN A 273 12.80 25.48 8.77
CA ASN A 273 13.57 25.57 10.01
C ASN A 273 15.06 25.92 9.81
N GLY A 274 15.38 26.81 8.87
CA GLY A 274 16.75 27.24 8.58
C GLY A 274 17.59 26.25 7.77
N ALA A 275 16.98 25.16 7.28
CA ALA A 275 17.59 24.22 6.36
C ALA A 275 16.89 24.25 4.98
N THR A 276 17.67 23.98 3.94
CA THR A 276 17.22 23.85 2.56
C THR A 276 17.22 22.38 2.18
N TYR A 277 16.07 21.87 1.77
CA TYR A 277 15.86 20.51 1.32
C TYR A 277 15.69 20.50 -0.19
N THR A 278 16.55 19.77 -0.90
CA THR A 278 16.50 19.62 -2.35
C THR A 278 16.19 18.17 -2.70
N PHE A 279 15.10 17.94 -3.40
CA PHE A 279 14.62 16.62 -3.80
C PHE A 279 14.90 16.40 -5.28
N THR A 280 15.51 15.27 -5.62
CA THR A 280 15.46 14.76 -6.99
C THR A 280 14.07 14.19 -7.23
N LYS A 281 13.45 14.51 -8.38
CA LYS A 281 12.15 13.95 -8.75
C LYS A 281 12.16 12.43 -8.65
N PRO A 282 11.30 11.83 -7.81
CA PRO A 282 11.23 10.38 -7.67
C PRO A 282 11.02 9.67 -9.00
N ILE A 283 11.72 8.56 -9.18
CA ILE A 283 11.44 7.62 -10.28
C ILE A 283 10.53 6.55 -9.72
N VAL A 284 9.33 6.42 -10.27
CA VAL A 284 8.34 5.41 -9.85
C VAL A 284 7.97 4.55 -11.05
N ASN A 285 8.27 3.26 -10.96
CA ASN A 285 7.85 2.26 -11.94
C ASN A 285 6.96 1.26 -11.24
N ALA A 286 5.74 1.05 -11.73
CA ALA A 286 4.91 -0.05 -11.24
C ALA A 286 4.15 -0.72 -12.38
N ASN A 287 4.12 -2.05 -12.31
CA ASN A 287 3.46 -2.91 -13.26
C ASN A 287 2.90 -4.12 -12.52
N GLY A 288 1.96 -4.80 -13.15
CA GLY A 288 1.38 -6.00 -12.59
C GLY A 288 0.38 -6.63 -13.52
N ASN A 289 -0.15 -7.76 -13.10
CA ASN A 289 -1.25 -8.42 -13.76
C ASN A 289 -2.25 -8.95 -12.74
N PHE A 290 -3.44 -9.25 -13.19
CA PHE A 290 -4.40 -10.01 -12.42
C PHE A 290 -5.28 -10.89 -13.31
N ILE A 291 -5.79 -11.95 -12.70
CA ILE A 291 -6.76 -12.86 -13.29
C ILE A 291 -8.07 -12.63 -12.54
N PHE A 292 -9.09 -12.17 -13.24
CA PHE A 292 -10.45 -12.06 -12.71
C PHE A 292 -11.24 -13.31 -13.08
N ASP A 293 -11.74 -14.02 -12.09
CA ASP A 293 -12.68 -15.13 -12.29
C ASP A 293 -14.09 -14.55 -12.35
N ASN A 294 -14.57 -14.32 -13.57
CA ASN A 294 -15.87 -13.73 -13.81
C ASN A 294 -17.02 -14.70 -13.46
N SER A 295 -16.77 -16.01 -13.47
CA SER A 295 -17.74 -17.00 -13.01
C SER A 295 -18.01 -16.82 -11.52
N LYS A 296 -16.95 -16.74 -10.70
CA LYS A 296 -17.03 -16.53 -9.24
C LYS A 296 -17.24 -15.08 -8.82
N GLY A 297 -16.94 -14.14 -9.70
CA GLY A 297 -16.95 -12.70 -9.48
C GLY A 297 -15.93 -12.27 -8.42
N LEU A 298 -14.70 -12.79 -8.51
CA LEU A 298 -13.61 -12.53 -7.59
C LEU A 298 -12.28 -12.45 -8.36
N VAL A 299 -11.32 -11.69 -7.83
CA VAL A 299 -9.93 -11.75 -8.32
C VAL A 299 -9.36 -13.11 -7.92
N LYS A 300 -8.92 -13.90 -8.90
CA LYS A 300 -8.31 -15.22 -8.67
C LYS A 300 -6.85 -15.10 -8.29
N LYS A 301 -6.12 -14.22 -8.97
CA LYS A 301 -4.70 -13.98 -8.73
C LYS A 301 -4.34 -12.55 -9.09
N THR A 302 -3.40 -11.95 -8.37
CA THR A 302 -2.70 -10.75 -8.84
C THR A 302 -1.23 -10.83 -8.48
N GLU A 303 -0.40 -10.26 -9.35
CA GLU A 303 0.99 -10.00 -9.09
C GLU A 303 1.27 -8.55 -9.44
N SER A 304 1.96 -7.81 -8.56
CA SER A 304 2.36 -6.43 -8.82
C SER A 304 3.77 -6.18 -8.32
N VAL A 305 4.54 -5.43 -9.10
CA VAL A 305 5.87 -4.96 -8.75
C VAL A 305 5.86 -3.44 -8.76
N THR A 306 6.53 -2.85 -7.77
CA THR A 306 6.73 -1.42 -7.67
C THR A 306 8.19 -1.16 -7.34
N GLU A 307 8.79 -0.25 -8.07
CA GLU A 307 10.15 0.23 -7.87
C GLU A 307 10.09 1.75 -7.71
N MET A 308 10.75 2.26 -6.67
CA MET A 308 10.81 3.67 -6.37
C MET A 308 12.24 4.04 -6.00
N GLU A 309 12.75 5.11 -6.58
CA GLU A 309 13.97 5.76 -6.17
C GLU A 309 13.67 7.21 -5.79
N MET A 310 14.13 7.63 -4.62
CA MET A 310 14.00 8.99 -4.13
C MET A 310 15.32 9.45 -3.54
N THR A 311 15.77 10.63 -3.95
CA THR A 311 16.96 11.28 -3.39
C THR A 311 16.58 12.62 -2.79
N MET A 312 17.09 12.90 -1.60
CA MET A 312 16.96 14.16 -0.89
C MET A 312 18.35 14.63 -0.45
N GLN A 313 18.64 15.90 -0.65
CA GLN A 313 19.79 16.61 -0.10
C GLN A 313 19.30 17.62 0.92
N VAL A 314 20.01 17.75 2.03
CA VAL A 314 19.72 18.70 3.10
C VAL A 314 20.95 19.55 3.31
N GLU A 315 20.79 20.86 3.17
CA GLU A 315 21.81 21.85 3.47
C GLU A 315 21.37 22.68 4.68
N GLY A 316 22.28 22.88 5.63
CA GLY A 316 22.01 23.66 6.83
C GLY A 316 23.29 24.03 7.56
N PHE A 317 23.15 24.45 8.81
CA PHE A 317 24.28 24.79 9.67
C PHE A 317 24.34 23.85 10.87
N ASP A 318 25.54 23.46 11.27
CA ASP A 318 25.76 22.71 12.50
C ASP A 318 25.77 23.62 13.75
N LYS A 319 26.04 23.06 14.92
CA LYS A 319 26.11 23.80 16.18
C LYS A 319 27.23 24.84 16.24
N ASN A 320 28.24 24.72 15.37
CA ASN A 320 29.37 25.63 15.26
C ASN A 320 29.18 26.65 14.12
N ASN A 321 27.96 26.74 13.56
CA ASN A 321 27.60 27.59 12.43
C ASN A 321 28.37 27.27 11.14
N GLN A 322 28.85 26.03 10.99
CA GLN A 322 29.48 25.54 9.76
C GLN A 322 28.42 24.94 8.83
N LYS A 323 28.55 25.20 7.53
CA LYS A 323 27.63 24.64 6.53
C LYS A 323 27.83 23.12 6.45
N ILE A 324 26.74 22.38 6.58
CA ILE A 324 26.70 20.93 6.41
C ILE A 324 25.76 20.56 5.26
N THR A 325 26.16 19.57 4.47
CA THR A 325 25.36 19.01 3.37
C THR A 325 25.27 17.50 3.53
N ASN A 326 24.05 16.99 3.67
CA ASN A 326 23.77 15.57 3.78
C ASN A 326 22.90 15.13 2.60
N ARG A 327 23.17 13.94 2.07
CA ARG A 327 22.36 13.33 1.01
C ARG A 327 21.81 11.99 1.48
N LYS A 328 20.53 11.75 1.21
CA LYS A 328 19.85 10.48 1.43
C LYS A 328 19.26 9.99 0.13
N THR A 329 19.56 8.75 -0.24
CA THR A 329 18.92 8.05 -1.37
C THR A 329 18.24 6.79 -0.85
N ASP A 330 16.94 6.68 -1.11
CA ASP A 330 16.10 5.52 -0.80
C ASP A 330 15.71 4.83 -2.11
N ILE A 331 16.11 3.57 -2.27
CA ILE A 331 15.71 2.69 -3.38
C ILE A 331 14.85 1.57 -2.81
N THR A 332 13.59 1.49 -3.23
CA THR A 332 12.63 0.49 -2.77
C THR A 332 12.11 -0.33 -3.93
N LYS A 333 12.13 -1.65 -3.79
CA LYS A 333 11.49 -2.59 -4.71
C LYS A 333 10.53 -3.45 -3.92
N SER A 334 9.26 -3.46 -4.29
CA SER A 334 8.24 -4.27 -3.67
C SER A 334 7.57 -5.18 -4.70
N LYS A 335 7.26 -6.40 -4.30
CA LYS A 335 6.50 -7.38 -5.08
C LYS A 335 5.41 -7.95 -4.22
N ASN A 336 4.17 -7.87 -4.69
CA ASN A 336 3.02 -8.44 -4.01
C ASN A 336 2.36 -9.49 -4.89
N ILE A 337 2.00 -10.62 -4.30
CA ILE A 337 1.24 -11.70 -4.94
C ILE A 337 0.03 -12.00 -4.08
N VAL A 338 -1.16 -12.03 -4.66
CA VAL A 338 -2.38 -12.46 -3.97
C VAL A 338 -3.03 -13.58 -4.77
N GLU A 339 -3.46 -14.65 -4.11
CA GLU A 339 -4.08 -15.82 -4.71
C GLU A 339 -5.32 -16.25 -3.92
N LEU A 340 -6.44 -16.43 -4.62
CA LEU A 340 -7.67 -16.99 -4.08
C LEU A 340 -7.45 -18.47 -3.78
N LEU A 341 -7.85 -18.91 -2.58
CA LEU A 341 -7.69 -20.29 -2.10
C LEU A 341 -8.90 -21.17 -2.42
#